data_AF-A0A7V5TMR7-F1
#
_entry.id   AF-A0A7V5TMR7-F1
#
_cell.length_a   1.000
_cell.length_b   1.000
_cell.length_c   1.000
_cell.angle_alpha   90.00
_cell.angle_beta   90.00
_cell.angle_gamma   90.00
#
_symmetry.space_group_name_H-M   'P 1'
#
loop_
_entity.id
_entity.type
_entity.pdbx_description
1 polymer ?
#
loop_
_entity_poly.entity_id
_entity_poly.type
_entity_poly.pdbx_seq_one_letter_code
_entity_poly.pdbx_strand_id
1 'polypeptide(L)'
;MSGVVAAVEPSSLAARLGLRPGDELLAVNGHPVRDVIDVRFYAAEEHLRLDIRRAGREVRLEADRRYGESLGLEFTAPVFDGIRRCHNRCPFCFVAQMGPGLRPSLYIRDDDYRYSFLYGNYITLTNLTPADWERIAAQHLSPLYVSVHATDPALRRR
;
A
#
# COMPACT_ATOMS: atom_id res chain seq x y z
N MET A 1 -1.21 10.03 8.56
CA MET A 1 -0.29 9.51 7.53
C MET A 1 -0.75 10.03 6.19
N SER A 2 0.14 10.21 5.22
CA SER A 2 -0.19 10.84 3.95
C SER A 2 0.64 10.28 2.80
N GLY A 3 0.04 10.24 1.61
CA GLY A 3 0.72 9.81 0.39
C GLY A 3 1.31 11.00 -0.34
N VAL A 4 2.64 11.05 -0.46
CA VAL A 4 3.31 12.10 -1.25
C VAL A 4 3.17 11.79 -2.73
N VAL A 5 2.54 12.72 -3.46
CA VAL A 5 2.35 12.65 -4.91
C VAL A 5 3.71 12.77 -5.60
N ALA A 6 4.09 11.75 -6.35
CA ALA A 6 5.31 11.74 -7.16
C ALA A 6 5.07 12.35 -8.54
N ALA A 7 3.94 12.01 -9.16
CA ALA A 7 3.56 12.50 -10.47
C ALA A 7 2.04 12.63 -10.59
N VAL A 8 1.61 13.49 -11.51
CA VAL A 8 0.21 13.67 -11.88
C VAL A 8 0.08 13.42 -13.38
N GLU A 9 -0.77 12.48 -13.75
CA GLU A 9 -1.02 12.14 -15.15
C GLU A 9 -1.69 13.32 -15.88
N PRO A 10 -1.21 13.74 -17.07
CA PRO A 10 -1.89 14.73 -17.88
C PRO A 10 -3.33 14.31 -18.21
N SER A 11 -4.25 15.27 -18.28
CA SER A 11 -5.67 15.02 -18.62
C SER A 11 -6.44 14.13 -17.62
N SER A 12 -5.90 13.90 -16.43
CA SER A 12 -6.58 13.20 -15.34
C SER A 12 -7.42 14.11 -14.45
N LEU A 13 -8.23 13.51 -13.58
CA LEU A 13 -8.98 14.22 -12.55
C LEU A 13 -8.03 15.04 -11.64
N ALA A 14 -6.91 14.45 -11.21
CA ALA A 14 -5.95 15.14 -10.35
C ALA A 14 -5.32 16.36 -11.04
N ALA A 15 -5.01 16.25 -12.34
CA ALA A 15 -4.53 17.40 -13.12
C ALA A 15 -5.57 18.52 -13.21
N ARG A 16 -6.84 18.17 -13.43
CA ARG A 16 -7.96 19.12 -13.49
C ARG A 16 -8.22 19.82 -12.15
N LEU A 17 -8.04 19.10 -11.05
CA LEU A 17 -8.07 19.65 -9.69
C LEU A 17 -6.80 20.44 -9.33
N GLY A 18 -5.80 20.45 -10.22
CA GLY A 18 -4.57 21.21 -10.05
C GLY A 18 -3.61 20.62 -9.00
N LEU A 19 -3.68 19.31 -8.74
CA LEU A 19 -2.70 18.59 -7.93
C LEU A 19 -1.34 18.61 -8.63
N ARG A 20 -0.27 18.53 -7.84
CA ARG A 20 1.11 18.64 -8.30
C ARG A 20 2.01 17.66 -7.56
N PRO A 21 3.14 17.26 -8.15
CA PRO A 21 4.20 16.57 -7.42
C PRO A 21 4.56 17.31 -6.13
N GLY A 22 4.73 16.58 -5.04
CA GLY A 22 5.02 17.10 -3.71
C GLY A 22 3.79 17.44 -2.86
N ASP A 23 2.58 17.42 -3.42
CA ASP A 23 1.36 17.44 -2.61
C ASP A 23 1.26 16.15 -1.77
N GLU A 24 0.70 16.25 -0.58
CA GLU A 24 0.42 15.10 0.27
C GLU A 24 -1.09 14.81 0.28
N LEU A 25 -1.50 13.63 -0.16
CA LEU A 25 -2.89 13.19 -0.03
C LEU A 25 -3.14 12.65 1.38
N LEU A 26 -4.11 13.23 2.08
CA LEU A 26 -4.46 12.89 3.47
C LEU A 26 -5.65 11.94 3.54
N ALA A 27 -6.70 12.24 2.76
CA ALA A 27 -7.94 11.48 2.74
C ALA A 27 -8.63 11.57 1.37
N VAL A 28 -9.42 10.54 1.07
CA VAL A 28 -10.32 10.46 -0.08
C VAL A 28 -11.73 10.21 0.44
N ASN A 29 -12.69 11.02 0.04
CA ASN A 29 -14.08 10.96 0.48
C ASN A 29 -14.26 11.00 2.01
N GLY A 30 -13.32 11.64 2.72
CA GLY A 30 -13.30 11.71 4.18
C GLY A 30 -12.69 10.49 4.88
N HIS A 31 -12.22 9.50 4.12
CA HIS A 31 -11.49 8.36 4.64
C HIS A 31 -9.97 8.63 4.58
N PRO A 32 -9.25 8.64 5.73
CA PRO A 32 -7.80 8.75 5.74
C PRO A 32 -7.16 7.62 4.92
N VAL A 33 -6.19 7.97 4.09
CA VAL A 33 -5.51 6.99 3.22
C VAL A 33 -4.21 6.52 3.85
N ARG A 34 -3.99 5.20 3.87
CA ARG A 34 -2.77 4.58 4.42
C ARG A 34 -1.82 4.11 3.32
N ASP A 35 -2.33 3.89 2.12
CA ASP A 35 -1.63 3.32 0.98
C ASP A 35 -2.43 3.55 -0.31
N VAL A 36 -1.86 3.15 -1.44
CA VAL A 36 -2.50 3.27 -2.75
C VAL A 36 -3.75 2.41 -2.91
N ILE A 37 -3.94 1.38 -2.06
CA ILE A 37 -5.13 0.53 -2.07
C ILE A 37 -6.32 1.35 -1.58
N ASP A 38 -6.17 2.04 -0.43
CA ASP A 38 -7.21 2.94 0.09
C ASP A 38 -7.56 4.03 -0.92
N VAL A 39 -6.55 4.64 -1.54
CA VAL A 39 -6.77 5.68 -2.56
C VAL A 39 -7.62 5.13 -3.70
N ARG A 40 -7.28 3.95 -4.25
CA ARG A 40 -8.05 3.34 -5.34
C ARG A 40 -9.45 2.94 -4.91
N PHE A 41 -9.59 2.40 -3.71
CA PHE A 41 -10.86 1.92 -3.17
C PHE A 41 -11.84 3.07 -2.94
N TYR A 42 -11.43 4.09 -2.19
CA TYR A 42 -12.30 5.24 -1.88
C TYR A 42 -12.46 6.18 -3.08
N ALA A 43 -11.53 6.17 -4.04
CA ALA A 43 -11.67 6.98 -5.25
C ALA A 43 -12.59 6.36 -6.31
N ALA A 44 -13.23 5.22 -6.03
CA ALA A 44 -14.12 4.53 -6.98
C ALA A 44 -15.47 5.23 -7.16
N GLU A 45 -15.83 6.15 -6.26
CA GLU A 45 -17.08 6.93 -6.35
C GLU A 45 -17.02 8.00 -7.45
N GLU A 46 -18.20 8.42 -7.92
CA GLU A 46 -18.35 9.44 -8.95
C GLU A 46 -17.96 10.83 -8.43
N HIS A 47 -18.50 11.22 -7.28
CA HIS A 47 -18.14 12.47 -6.62
C HIS A 47 -16.91 12.25 -5.73
N LEU A 48 -15.85 13.02 -5.98
CA LEU A 48 -14.59 12.84 -5.28
C LEU A 48 -14.21 14.08 -4.48
N ARG A 49 -13.97 13.85 -3.20
CA ARG A 49 -13.38 14.81 -2.27
C ARG A 49 -11.99 14.37 -1.87
N LEU A 50 -10.99 15.18 -2.21
CA LEU A 50 -9.59 14.97 -1.85
C LEU A 50 -9.19 15.99 -0.80
N ASP A 51 -8.79 15.52 0.38
CA ASP A 51 -8.14 16.35 1.38
C ASP A 51 -6.62 16.21 1.20
N ILE A 52 -5.95 17.30 0.83
CA ILE A 52 -4.50 17.33 0.59
C ILE A 52 -3.80 18.32 1.52
N ARG A 53 -2.48 18.17 1.67
CA ARG A 53 -1.59 19.17 2.26
C ARG A 53 -0.60 19.65 1.20
N ARG A 54 -0.55 20.98 1.03
CA ARG A 54 0.37 21.66 0.12
C ARG A 54 1.13 22.74 0.87
N ALA A 55 2.46 22.64 0.91
CA ALA A 55 3.32 23.57 1.65
C ALA A 55 2.85 23.82 3.10
N GLY A 56 2.46 22.74 3.80
CA GLY A 56 1.99 22.78 5.19
C GLY A 56 0.54 23.25 5.39
N ARG A 57 -0.17 23.65 4.34
CA ARG A 57 -1.59 24.05 4.42
C ARG A 57 -2.49 22.95 3.90
N GLU A 58 -3.55 22.65 4.64
CA GLU A 58 -4.56 21.69 4.20
C GLU A 58 -5.54 22.36 3.24
N VAL A 59 -5.83 21.68 2.14
CA VAL A 59 -6.70 22.14 1.05
C VAL A 59 -7.64 21.00 0.70
N ARG A 60 -8.92 21.32 0.60
CA ARG A 60 -9.96 20.40 0.14
C ARG A 60 -10.27 20.67 -1.32
N LEU A 61 -10.29 19.62 -2.12
CA LEU A 61 -10.56 19.66 -3.55
C LEU A 61 -11.73 18.73 -3.84
N GLU A 62 -12.72 19.20 -4.59
CA GLU A 62 -13.93 18.43 -4.92
C GLU A 62 -14.22 18.51 -6.41
N ALA A 63 -14.55 17.37 -7.02
CA ALA A 63 -15.00 17.30 -8.40
C ALA A 63 -15.72 15.99 -8.69
N ASP A 64 -16.64 16.04 -9.65
CA ASP A 64 -17.23 14.84 -10.25
C ASP A 64 -16.27 14.25 -11.28
N ARG A 65 -16.12 12.93 -11.24
CA ARG A 65 -15.32 12.17 -12.20
C ARG A 65 -16.07 12.04 -13.52
N ARG A 66 -15.42 12.35 -14.63
CA ARG A 66 -15.98 12.12 -15.97
C ARG A 66 -15.89 10.63 -16.32
N TYR A 67 -16.79 10.17 -17.18
CA TYR A 67 -16.76 8.79 -17.65
C TYR A 67 -15.39 8.43 -18.25
N GLY A 68 -14.77 7.36 -17.75
CA GLY A 68 -13.45 6.90 -18.18
C GLY A 68 -12.27 7.76 -17.71
N GLU A 69 -12.49 8.80 -16.90
CA GLU A 69 -11.42 9.66 -16.39
C GLU A 69 -10.63 8.95 -15.27
N SER A 70 -9.31 8.85 -15.46
CA SER A 70 -8.41 8.33 -14.43
C SER A 70 -8.29 9.30 -13.26
N LEU A 71 -7.96 8.77 -12.08
CA LEU A 71 -7.57 9.64 -10.96
C LEU A 71 -6.25 10.36 -11.26
N GLY A 72 -5.31 9.64 -11.90
CA GLY A 72 -4.03 10.17 -12.37
C GLY A 72 -3.03 10.52 -11.29
N LEU A 73 -3.07 9.86 -10.14
CA LEU A 73 -2.12 10.05 -9.05
C LEU A 73 -1.10 8.90 -8.99
N GLU A 74 0.17 9.26 -9.06
CA GLU A 74 1.30 8.39 -8.73
C GLU A 74 1.90 8.84 -7.41
N PHE A 75 2.26 7.89 -6.55
CA PHE A 75 2.82 8.17 -5.22
C PHE A 75 4.27 7.70 -5.13
N THR A 76 5.05 8.37 -4.29
CA THR A 76 6.47 8.03 -4.06
C THR A 76 6.68 6.64 -3.45
N ALA A 77 5.66 6.11 -2.77
CA ALA A 77 5.64 4.76 -2.24
C ALA A 77 4.20 4.20 -2.30
N PRO A 78 4.04 2.87 -2.43
CA PRO A 78 2.72 2.24 -2.45
C PRO A 78 2.04 2.23 -1.07
N VAL A 79 2.82 2.27 0.00
CA VAL A 79 2.36 2.33 1.38
C VAL A 79 2.93 3.57 2.05
N PHE A 80 2.12 4.29 2.82
CA PHE A 80 2.48 5.62 3.32
C PHE A 80 3.09 5.60 4.73
N ASP A 81 3.06 4.45 5.40
CA ASP A 81 3.74 4.15 6.67
C ASP A 81 5.05 3.38 6.50
N GLY A 82 5.45 3.11 5.26
CA GLY A 82 6.55 2.20 4.96
C GLY A 82 6.17 0.73 5.07
N ILE A 83 7.07 -0.13 4.61
CA ILE A 83 6.83 -1.57 4.54
C ILE A 83 6.81 -2.18 5.94
N ARG A 84 5.76 -2.96 6.24
CA ARG A 84 5.70 -3.75 7.47
C ARG A 84 6.73 -4.87 7.40
N ARG A 85 7.53 -4.99 8.45
CA ARG A 85 8.58 -6.00 8.54
C ARG A 85 8.06 -7.25 9.24
N CYS A 86 8.53 -8.41 8.78
CA CYS A 86 8.27 -9.68 9.42
C CYS A 86 8.88 -9.71 10.84
N HIS A 87 8.08 -10.06 11.84
CA HIS A 87 8.56 -10.28 13.21
C HIS A 87 8.96 -11.73 13.50
N ASN A 88 8.78 -12.64 12.53
CA ASN A 88 9.11 -14.05 12.73
C ASN A 88 10.61 -14.26 12.94
N ARG A 89 10.92 -15.22 13.81
CA ARG A 89 12.29 -15.64 14.15
C ARG A 89 12.56 -17.05 13.62
N CYS A 90 12.22 -17.27 12.34
CA CYS A 90 12.38 -18.57 11.70
C CYS A 90 13.86 -18.98 11.66
N PRO A 91 14.22 -20.20 12.07
CA PRO A 91 15.62 -20.68 11.99
C PRO A 91 16.13 -20.76 10.55
N PHE A 92 15.22 -20.84 9.57
CA PHE A 92 15.48 -20.91 8.13
C PHE A 92 15.35 -19.55 7.41
N CYS A 93 15.31 -18.42 8.12
CA CYS A 93 15.14 -17.12 7.50
C CYS A 93 16.36 -16.74 6.63
N PHE A 94 16.23 -16.79 5.30
CA PHE A 94 17.29 -16.44 4.36
C PHE A 94 17.86 -15.03 4.58
N VAL A 95 17.00 -14.06 4.82
CA VAL A 95 17.41 -12.65 5.07
C VAL A 95 18.26 -12.54 6.34
N ALA A 96 17.96 -13.32 7.38
CA ALA A 96 18.74 -13.33 8.62
C ALA A 96 20.09 -14.05 8.48
N GLN A 97 20.24 -14.90 7.46
CA GLN A 97 21.47 -15.65 7.19
C GLN A 97 22.42 -14.94 6.21
N MET A 98 22.05 -13.75 5.70
CA MET A 98 22.92 -12.99 4.80
C MET A 98 24.13 -12.40 5.54
N GLY A 99 25.29 -12.41 4.87
CA GLY A 99 26.50 -11.74 5.36
C GLY A 99 26.33 -10.21 5.44
N PRO A 100 27.17 -9.51 6.22
CA PRO A 100 27.12 -8.06 6.37
C PRO A 100 27.64 -7.31 5.13
N GLY A 101 27.38 -6.00 5.03
CA GLY A 101 27.95 -5.12 3.99
C GLY A 101 27.20 -5.09 2.65
N LEU A 102 26.06 -5.77 2.54
CA LEU A 102 25.22 -5.74 1.35
C LEU A 102 24.33 -4.48 1.32
N ARG A 103 23.60 -4.29 0.20
CA ARG A 103 22.65 -3.18 0.05
C ARG A 103 21.59 -3.23 1.17
N PRO A 104 21.29 -2.11 1.85
CA PRO A 104 20.34 -2.09 2.97
C PRO A 104 18.97 -2.68 2.66
N SER A 105 18.48 -2.50 1.43
CA SER A 105 17.18 -3.03 0.97
C SER A 105 17.12 -4.55 1.00
N LEU A 106 18.25 -5.26 0.88
CA LEU A 106 18.28 -6.72 0.93
C LEU A 106 17.97 -7.25 2.33
N TYR A 107 18.28 -6.48 3.39
CA TYR A 107 18.04 -6.89 4.78
C TYR A 107 16.61 -6.63 5.26
N ILE A 108 15.74 -6.11 4.40
CA ILE A 108 14.33 -5.93 4.73
C ILE A 108 13.66 -7.30 4.69
N ARG A 109 13.19 -7.77 5.86
CA ARG A 109 12.29 -8.91 5.95
C ARG A 109 10.88 -8.42 5.70
N ASP A 110 10.37 -8.52 4.48
CA ASP A 110 9.00 -8.16 4.17
C ASP A 110 8.02 -9.27 4.57
N ASP A 111 6.86 -8.87 5.09
CA ASP A 111 5.70 -9.73 5.36
C ASP A 111 4.47 -8.81 5.47
N ASP A 112 4.26 -8.03 4.41
CA ASP A 112 3.24 -7.00 4.31
C ASP A 112 2.18 -7.42 3.28
N TYR A 113 0.96 -7.70 3.74
CA TYR A 113 -0.11 -8.18 2.88
C TYR A 113 -0.49 -7.19 1.77
N ARG A 114 -0.21 -5.89 1.96
CA ARG A 114 -0.47 -4.87 0.94
C ARG A 114 0.46 -5.06 -0.26
N TYR A 115 1.72 -5.40 -0.01
CA TYR A 115 2.67 -5.76 -1.07
C TYR A 115 2.33 -7.10 -1.71
N SER A 116 1.78 -8.05 -0.94
CA SER A 116 1.26 -9.30 -1.50
C SER A 116 0.17 -9.03 -2.53
N PHE A 117 -0.81 -8.19 -2.18
CA PHE A 117 -1.89 -7.81 -3.08
C PHE A 117 -1.42 -6.99 -4.28
N LEU A 118 -0.55 -5.99 -4.06
CA LEU A 118 -0.13 -5.07 -5.12
C LEU A 118 0.90 -5.67 -6.09
N TYR A 119 1.80 -6.52 -5.60
CA TYR A 119 2.98 -6.95 -6.35
C TYR A 119 3.23 -8.46 -6.32
N GLY A 120 2.43 -9.23 -5.59
CA GLY A 120 2.57 -10.68 -5.51
C GLY A 120 3.64 -11.18 -4.54
N ASN A 121 4.09 -10.34 -3.62
CA ASN A 121 5.03 -10.77 -2.58
C ASN A 121 4.41 -11.89 -1.72
N TYR A 122 5.22 -12.87 -1.35
CA TYR A 122 4.77 -13.97 -0.50
C TYR A 122 4.77 -13.56 0.98
N ILE A 123 3.66 -13.82 1.66
CA ILE A 123 3.47 -13.51 3.09
C ILE A 123 3.21 -14.78 3.89
N THR A 124 3.35 -14.69 5.21
CA THR A 124 3.13 -15.80 6.14
C THR A 124 1.76 -15.75 6.83
N LEU A 125 1.03 -14.64 6.70
CA LEU A 125 -0.22 -14.31 7.41
C LEU A 125 -0.09 -14.16 8.94
N THR A 126 1.08 -14.46 9.51
CA THR A 126 1.30 -14.41 10.97
C THR A 126 1.49 -12.99 11.52
N ASN A 127 1.73 -12.02 10.65
CA ASN A 127 1.96 -10.61 10.97
C ASN A 127 0.66 -9.76 10.92
N LEU A 128 -0.51 -10.40 10.74
CA LEU A 128 -1.80 -9.73 10.57
C LEU A 128 -2.49 -9.50 11.91
N THR A 129 -2.93 -8.26 12.14
CA THR A 129 -3.80 -7.91 13.26
C THR A 129 -5.27 -8.19 12.94
N PRO A 130 -6.18 -8.24 13.93
CA PRO A 130 -7.61 -8.36 13.67
C PRO A 130 -8.15 -7.28 12.71
N ALA A 131 -7.69 -6.04 12.85
CA ALA A 131 -8.08 -4.94 11.97
C ALA A 131 -7.58 -5.13 10.53
N ASP A 132 -6.43 -5.79 10.33
CA ASP A 132 -5.96 -6.12 8.98
C ASP A 132 -6.86 -7.17 8.33
N TRP A 133 -7.30 -8.18 9.09
CA TRP A 133 -8.26 -9.18 8.60
C TRP A 133 -9.59 -8.58 8.20
N GLU A 134 -10.15 -7.70 9.04
CA GLU A 134 -11.37 -6.95 8.73
C GLU A 134 -11.21 -6.14 7.45
N ARG A 135 -10.07 -5.46 7.28
CA ARG A 135 -9.78 -4.69 6.08
C ARG A 135 -9.66 -5.57 4.84
N ILE A 136 -8.92 -6.68 4.92
CA ILE A 136 -8.76 -7.63 3.81
C ILE A 136 -10.14 -8.11 3.33
N ALA A 137 -11.04 -8.42 4.26
CA ALA A 137 -12.40 -8.81 3.94
C ALA A 137 -13.20 -7.65 3.33
N ALA A 138 -13.21 -6.48 3.98
CA ALA A 138 -14.02 -5.34 3.57
C ALA A 138 -13.62 -4.77 2.19
N GLN A 139 -12.33 -4.81 1.86
CA GLN A 139 -11.80 -4.33 0.57
C GLN A 139 -11.56 -5.46 -0.44
N HIS A 140 -11.95 -6.70 -0.12
CA HIS A 140 -11.78 -7.89 -0.96
C HIS A 140 -10.35 -8.04 -1.53
N LEU A 141 -9.33 -7.91 -0.65
CA LEU A 141 -7.93 -7.92 -1.06
C LEU A 141 -7.47 -9.34 -1.42
N SER A 142 -7.62 -9.69 -2.70
CA SER A 142 -7.29 -10.99 -3.27
C SER A 142 -6.74 -10.84 -4.69
N PRO A 143 -5.72 -11.63 -5.11
CA PRO A 143 -5.09 -12.71 -4.36
C PRO A 143 -4.11 -12.21 -3.28
N LEU A 144 -3.92 -13.02 -2.24
CA LEU A 144 -2.77 -12.95 -1.33
C LEU A 144 -1.91 -14.19 -1.55
N TYR A 145 -0.63 -13.99 -1.77
CA TYR A 145 0.32 -15.06 -2.04
C TYR A 145 0.91 -15.53 -0.72
N VAL A 146 0.61 -16.75 -0.33
CA VAL A 146 0.96 -17.27 0.99
C VAL A 146 2.07 -18.29 0.88
N SER A 147 3.15 -18.10 1.64
CA SER A 147 4.21 -19.08 1.78
C SER A 147 4.03 -19.84 3.10
N VAL A 148 3.82 -21.14 3.00
CA VAL A 148 3.69 -22.04 4.15
C VAL A 148 4.93 -22.94 4.22
N HIS A 149 5.51 -23.04 5.41
CA HIS A 149 6.67 -23.90 5.67
C HIS A 149 6.39 -24.83 6.84
N ALA A 150 6.74 -26.10 6.69
CA ALA A 150 6.74 -27.10 7.76
C ALA A 150 8.17 -27.56 8.06
N THR A 151 8.54 -27.58 9.34
CA THR A 151 9.83 -28.13 9.81
C THR A 151 9.72 -29.61 10.18
N ASP A 152 8.52 -30.14 10.39
CA ASP A 152 8.27 -31.56 10.60
C ASP A 152 8.59 -32.36 9.30
N PRO A 153 9.57 -33.29 9.34
CA PRO A 153 9.92 -34.10 8.17
C PRO A 153 8.78 -35.00 7.64
N ALA A 154 7.83 -35.39 8.48
CA ALA A 154 6.67 -36.19 8.06
C ALA A 154 5.68 -35.35 7.24
N LEU A 155 5.41 -34.12 7.67
CA LEU A 155 4.55 -33.17 6.95
C LEU A 155 5.21 -32.65 5.66
N ARG A 156 6.52 -32.36 5.69
CA ARG A 156 7.25 -31.81 4.53
C ARG A 156 7.40 -32.79 3.36
N ARG A 157 7.35 -34.11 3.61
CA ARG A 157 7.50 -35.16 2.59
C ARG A 157 6.18 -35.53 1.89
N ARG A 158 5.06 -34.96 2.31
CA ARG A 158 3.76 -35.12 1.66
C ARG A 158 3.56 -34.02 0.63
#